data_AF-A0A9W7CIG9-F1
#
_entry.id   AF-A0A9W7CIG9-F1
#
_cell.length_a   1.000
_cell.length_b   1.000
_cell.length_c   1.000
_cell.angle_alpha   90.00
_cell.angle_beta   90.00
_cell.angle_gamma   90.00
#
_symmetry.space_group_name_H-M   'P 1'
#
loop_
_entity.id
_entity.type
_entity.pdbx_description
1 polymer ?
#
loop_
_entity_poly.entity_id
_entity_poly.type
_entity_poly.pdbx_seq_one_letter_code
_entity_poly.pdbx_strand_id
1 'polypeptide(L)'
;MLVQCHVTGEVRTTATRSIRSTIEPRILEHVAHYILKKNVTSVTDDMLVTEMKRKVGAMLNDRVPDVTHFSARKLKMDIAELDVEARIASYFMIFDRLVEDNGLSGMLGRGPADDKEVRQRMKLRCKILLANVTP
;
A
#
# COMPACT_ATOMS: atom_id res chain seq x y z
N MET A 1 -16.22 0.88 0.72
CA MET A 1 -17.41 0.22 0.15
C MET A 1 -17.96 -0.81 1.15
N LEU A 2 -18.48 -0.37 2.30
CA LEU A 2 -19.03 -1.24 3.36
C LEU A 2 -20.50 -0.89 3.70
N VAL A 3 -21.08 0.12 3.06
CA VAL A 3 -22.35 0.74 3.51
C VAL A 3 -23.59 0.15 2.81
N GLN A 4 -23.44 -0.66 1.75
CA GLN A 4 -24.59 -1.13 0.97
C GLN A 4 -25.15 -2.52 1.35
N CYS A 5 -24.56 -3.24 2.30
CA CYS A 5 -25.00 -4.63 2.60
C CYS A 5 -26.10 -4.75 3.68
N HIS A 6 -26.69 -3.66 4.18
CA HIS A 6 -27.69 -3.76 5.25
C HIS A 6 -29.15 -3.82 4.77
N VAL A 7 -29.43 -3.48 3.51
CA VAL A 7 -30.82 -3.23 3.06
C VAL A 7 -31.51 -4.46 2.45
N THR A 8 -30.80 -5.47 1.95
CA THR A 8 -31.41 -6.55 1.15
C THR A 8 -31.52 -7.91 1.84
N GLY A 9 -31.00 -8.10 3.06
CA GLY A 9 -31.10 -9.40 3.75
C GLY A 9 -30.43 -10.56 3.03
N GLU A 10 -29.58 -10.28 2.03
CA GLU A 10 -28.84 -11.29 1.29
C GLU A 10 -27.73 -11.87 2.16
N VAL A 11 -27.65 -13.20 2.18
CA VAL A 11 -26.62 -13.94 2.89
C VAL A 11 -25.26 -13.45 2.41
N ARG A 12 -24.39 -13.07 3.36
CA ARG A 12 -23.06 -12.46 3.13
C ARG A 12 -22.17 -13.28 2.18
N THR A 13 -22.48 -14.55 1.96
CA THR A 13 -21.79 -15.47 1.05
C THR A 13 -22.23 -15.36 -0.42
N THR A 14 -23.40 -14.78 -0.71
CA THR A 14 -23.95 -14.65 -2.07
C THR A 14 -23.37 -13.44 -2.83
N ALA A 15 -22.87 -12.44 -2.11
CA ALA A 15 -22.37 -11.19 -2.70
C ALA A 15 -20.90 -11.22 -3.16
N THR A 16 -20.16 -12.30 -2.89
CA THR A 16 -18.76 -12.47 -3.34
C THR A 16 -18.71 -13.24 -4.66
N ARG A 17 -18.63 -12.50 -5.78
CA ARG A 17 -18.36 -13.10 -7.09
C ARG A 17 -16.89 -13.54 -7.15
N SER A 18 -16.65 -14.78 -7.54
CA SER A 18 -15.29 -15.33 -7.68
C SER A 18 -14.46 -14.47 -8.65
N ILE A 19 -13.24 -14.13 -8.26
CA ILE A 19 -12.32 -13.32 -9.08
C ILE A 19 -12.03 -14.05 -10.40
N ARG A 20 -11.74 -15.35 -10.32
CA ARG A 20 -11.59 -16.23 -11.48
C ARG A 20 -12.74 -16.11 -12.47
N SER A 21 -13.99 -16.01 -11.99
CA SER A 21 -15.19 -15.87 -12.83
C SER A 21 -15.42 -14.47 -13.43
N THR A 22 -14.60 -13.49 -13.05
CA THR A 22 -14.65 -12.11 -13.55
C THR A 22 -13.55 -11.82 -14.57
N ILE A 23 -12.50 -12.63 -14.60
CA ILE A 23 -11.38 -12.47 -15.53
C ILE A 23 -11.73 -13.10 -16.88
N GLU A 24 -11.44 -12.38 -17.97
CA GLU A 24 -11.61 -12.89 -19.32
C GLU A 24 -10.82 -14.20 -19.51
N PRO A 25 -11.40 -15.27 -20.08
CA PRO A 25 -10.78 -16.59 -20.15
C PRO A 25 -9.36 -16.59 -20.75
N ARG A 26 -9.12 -15.80 -21.80
CA ARG A 26 -7.81 -15.66 -22.44
C ARG A 26 -6.77 -15.03 -21.50
N ILE A 27 -7.18 -14.05 -20.72
CA ILE A 27 -6.33 -13.40 -19.71
C ILE A 27 -6.03 -14.38 -18.59
N LEU A 28 -7.04 -15.14 -18.13
CA LEU A 28 -6.87 -16.14 -17.09
C LEU A 28 -5.89 -17.25 -17.50
N GLU A 29 -5.99 -17.75 -18.74
CA GLU A 29 -5.04 -18.72 -19.31
C GLU A 29 -3.61 -18.16 -19.33
N HIS A 30 -3.45 -16.92 -19.77
CA HIS A 30 -2.14 -16.27 -19.80
C HIS A 30 -1.55 -16.12 -18.40
N VAL A 31 -2.34 -15.64 -17.44
CA VAL A 31 -1.90 -15.50 -16.03
C VAL A 31 -1.55 -16.86 -15.45
N ALA A 32 -2.37 -17.89 -15.66
CA ALA A 32 -2.11 -19.24 -15.17
C ALA A 32 -0.78 -19.80 -15.72
N HIS A 33 -0.61 -19.75 -17.03
CA HIS A 33 0.51 -20.40 -17.71
C HIS A 33 1.82 -19.63 -17.55
N TYR A 34 1.81 -18.31 -17.78
CA TYR A 34 3.03 -17.53 -17.86
C TYR A 34 3.45 -16.92 -16.52
N ILE A 35 2.48 -16.54 -15.68
CA ILE A 35 2.76 -15.85 -14.42
C ILE A 35 2.79 -16.85 -13.26
N LEU A 36 1.72 -17.62 -13.07
CA LEU A 36 1.59 -18.56 -11.95
C LEU A 36 2.25 -19.92 -12.20
N LYS A 37 2.69 -20.19 -13.45
CA LYS A 37 3.31 -21.45 -13.89
C LYS A 37 2.49 -22.69 -13.52
N LYS A 38 1.16 -22.59 -13.66
CA LYS A 38 0.19 -23.61 -13.26
C LYS A 38 -0.84 -23.85 -14.34
N ASN A 39 -1.49 -25.01 -14.26
CA ASN A 39 -2.64 -25.30 -15.11
C ASN A 39 -3.80 -24.35 -14.74
N VAL A 40 -4.55 -23.88 -15.75
CA VAL A 40 -5.68 -22.99 -15.53
C VAL A 40 -6.71 -23.57 -14.56
N THR A 41 -6.87 -24.90 -14.47
CA THR A 41 -7.84 -25.53 -13.56
C THR A 41 -7.39 -25.51 -12.10
N SER A 42 -6.09 -25.36 -11.80
CA SER A 42 -5.56 -25.32 -10.44
C SER A 42 -5.38 -23.91 -9.88
N VAL A 43 -5.75 -22.87 -10.64
CA VAL A 43 -5.69 -21.47 -10.21
C VAL A 43 -6.91 -21.11 -9.37
N THR A 44 -6.66 -20.70 -8.12
CA THR A 44 -7.66 -20.23 -7.15
C THR A 44 -7.70 -18.71 -7.05
N ASP A 45 -8.76 -18.16 -6.46
CA ASP A 45 -8.90 -16.72 -6.23
C ASP A 45 -7.79 -16.17 -5.32
N ASP A 46 -7.37 -16.91 -4.30
CA ASP A 46 -6.28 -16.49 -3.40
C ASP A 46 -4.95 -16.33 -4.15
N MET A 47 -4.68 -17.20 -5.12
CA MET A 47 -3.49 -17.10 -5.94
C MET A 47 -3.52 -15.87 -6.84
N LEU A 48 -4.69 -15.58 -7.43
CA LEU A 48 -4.91 -14.38 -8.24
C LEU A 48 -4.75 -13.11 -7.41
N VAL A 49 -5.31 -13.06 -6.20
CA VAL A 49 -5.15 -11.95 -5.26
C VAL A 49 -3.70 -11.77 -4.85
N THR A 50 -3.01 -12.86 -4.52
CA THR A 50 -1.60 -12.83 -4.11
C THR A 50 -0.74 -12.27 -5.23
N GLU A 51 -0.94 -12.73 -6.47
CA GLU A 51 -0.16 -12.27 -7.61
C GLU A 51 -0.50 -10.83 -8.02
N MET A 52 -1.78 -10.44 -7.95
CA MET A 52 -2.16 -9.04 -8.14
C MET A 52 -1.48 -8.11 -7.13
N LYS A 53 -1.51 -8.48 -5.84
CA LYS A 53 -0.80 -7.73 -4.78
C LYS A 53 0.70 -7.69 -5.03
N ARG A 54 1.31 -8.80 -5.42
CA ARG A 54 2.74 -8.87 -5.74
C ARG A 54 3.10 -7.95 -6.89
N LYS A 55 2.31 -7.94 -7.96
CA LYS A 55 2.56 -7.15 -9.17
C LYS A 55 2.30 -5.66 -8.97
N VAL A 56 1.26 -5.30 -8.22
CA VAL A 56 1.02 -3.92 -7.77
C VAL A 56 2.15 -3.46 -6.85
N GLY A 57 2.54 -4.28 -5.87
CA GLY A 57 3.66 -3.98 -4.98
C GLY A 57 4.97 -3.78 -5.74
N ALA A 58 5.30 -4.69 -6.66
CA ALA A 58 6.48 -4.55 -7.52
C ALA A 58 6.41 -3.27 -8.38
N MET A 59 5.27 -2.95 -9.01
CA MET A 59 5.12 -1.71 -9.78
C MET A 59 5.29 -0.44 -8.94
N LEU A 60 4.83 -0.44 -7.69
CA LEU A 60 4.96 0.69 -6.77
C LEU A 60 6.37 0.80 -6.18
N ASN A 61 7.10 -0.31 -6.08
CA ASN A 61 8.48 -0.35 -5.56
C ASN A 61 9.54 -0.18 -6.67
N ASP A 62 9.28 -0.65 -7.90
CA ASP A 62 10.17 -0.54 -9.08
C ASP A 62 10.07 0.83 -9.75
N ARG A 63 8.91 1.48 -9.65
CA ARG A 63 8.89 2.93 -9.70
C ARG A 63 9.59 3.33 -8.42
N VAL A 64 10.87 3.72 -8.51
CA VAL A 64 11.46 4.60 -7.50
C VAL A 64 10.46 5.73 -7.40
N PRO A 65 9.63 5.79 -6.34
CA PRO A 65 8.77 6.93 -6.17
C PRO A 65 9.76 8.06 -6.07
N ASP A 66 9.50 9.16 -6.76
CA ASP A 66 10.24 10.38 -6.51
C ASP A 66 9.85 10.84 -5.08
N VAL A 67 10.38 10.15 -4.07
CA VAL A 67 10.13 10.36 -2.65
C VAL A 67 10.56 11.79 -2.29
N THR A 68 11.51 12.30 -3.07
CA THR A 68 11.97 13.69 -3.10
C THR A 68 10.91 14.66 -3.62
N HIS A 69 10.23 14.40 -4.75
CA HIS A 69 9.19 15.28 -5.28
C HIS A 69 7.85 15.23 -4.50
N PHE A 70 7.56 14.12 -3.81
CA PHE A 70 6.33 13.98 -3.03
C PHE A 70 6.36 14.71 -1.67
N SER A 71 7.55 14.82 -1.05
CA SER A 71 7.70 15.34 0.32
C SER A 71 7.67 16.87 0.41
N ALA A 72 8.33 17.57 -0.52
CA ALA A 72 8.53 19.02 -0.43
C ALA A 72 7.25 19.89 -0.45
N ARG A 73 6.11 19.38 -0.97
CA ARG A 73 4.85 20.14 -1.05
C ARG A 73 3.77 19.71 -0.05
N LYS A 74 3.86 18.51 0.52
CA LYS A 74 2.79 17.92 1.36
C LYS A 74 3.21 17.63 2.79
N LEU A 75 4.51 17.50 3.06
CA LEU A 75 5.04 17.28 4.39
C LEU A 75 5.71 18.57 4.85
N LYS A 76 5.05 19.33 5.72
CA LYS A 76 5.61 20.54 6.33
C LYS A 76 5.20 20.59 7.79
N MET A 77 6.14 20.95 8.65
CA MET A 77 5.82 21.17 10.06
C MET A 77 5.01 22.46 10.20
N ASP A 78 3.87 22.37 10.89
CA ASP A 78 3.04 23.54 11.18
C ASP A 78 3.66 24.36 12.30
N ILE A 79 4.39 25.42 11.94
CA ILE A 79 5.05 26.31 12.91
C ILE A 79 4.03 27.15 13.70
N ALA A 80 2.78 27.29 13.22
CA ALA A 80 1.74 28.06 13.89
C ALA A 80 1.13 27.32 15.10
N GLU A 81 1.25 25.99 15.16
CA GLU A 81 0.87 25.21 16.33
C GLU A 81 1.82 25.51 17.50
N LEU A 82 1.24 25.96 18.62
CA LEU A 82 1.94 26.38 19.83
C LEU A 82 2.29 25.20 20.72
N ASP A 83 1.46 24.17 20.73
CA ASP A 83 1.75 22.93 21.46
C ASP A 83 2.79 22.12 20.68
N VAL A 84 4.01 22.09 21.24
CA VAL A 84 5.16 21.42 20.62
C VAL A 84 4.90 19.93 20.42
N GLU A 85 4.26 19.26 21.39
CA GLU A 85 3.97 17.83 21.33
C GLU A 85 2.89 17.55 20.27
N ALA A 86 1.84 18.36 20.25
CA ALA A 86 0.78 18.26 19.23
C ALA A 86 1.33 18.49 17.82
N ARG A 87 2.21 19.49 17.65
CA ARG A 87 2.88 19.79 16.39
C ARG A 87 3.73 18.62 15.90
N ILE A 88 4.56 18.06 16.76
CA ILE A 88 5.42 16.92 16.43
C ILE A 88 4.55 15.71 16.07
N ALA A 89 3.54 15.40 16.89
CA ALA A 89 2.63 14.28 16.65
C ALA A 89 1.91 14.43 15.30
N SER A 90 1.35 15.61 15.01
CA SER A 90 0.68 15.93 13.75
C SER A 90 1.61 15.73 12.55
N TYR A 91 2.85 16.20 12.63
CA TYR A 91 3.85 16.02 11.58
C TYR A 91 4.14 14.55 11.27
N PHE A 92 4.32 13.72 12.30
CA PHE A 92 4.51 12.27 12.13
C PHE A 92 3.25 11.58 11.60
N MET A 93 2.05 12.00 12.02
CA MET A 93 0.79 11.47 11.51
C MET A 93 0.58 11.79 10.03
N ILE A 94 0.91 13.01 9.60
CA ILE A 94 0.88 13.41 8.19
C ILE A 94 1.85 12.52 7.40
N PHE A 95 3.08 12.34 7.89
CA PHE A 95 4.06 11.47 7.24
C PHE A 95 3.54 10.04 7.06
N ASP A 96 2.95 9.43 8.10
CA ASP A 96 2.46 8.05 7.98
C ASP A 96 1.26 7.92 7.03
N ARG A 97 0.31 8.88 7.06
CA ARG A 97 -0.78 8.93 6.06
C ARG A 97 -0.24 9.04 4.64
N LEU A 98 0.75 9.90 4.44
CA LEU A 98 1.43 10.08 3.17
C LEU A 98 2.13 8.79 2.69
N VAL A 99 2.73 8.03 3.59
CA VAL A 99 3.31 6.71 3.28
C VAL A 99 2.23 5.71 2.84
N GLU A 100 1.09 5.67 3.55
CA GLU A 100 -0.02 4.77 3.25
C GLU A 100 -0.72 5.11 1.93
N ASP A 101 -1.10 6.37 1.75
CA ASP A 101 -1.82 6.87 0.57
C ASP A 101 -1.07 6.62 -0.75
N ASN A 102 0.26 6.50 -0.67
CA ASN A 102 1.14 6.34 -1.83
C ASN A 102 1.70 4.92 -1.95
N GLY A 103 1.23 3.99 -1.12
CA GLY A 103 1.66 2.60 -1.15
C GLY A 103 3.15 2.41 -0.80
N LEU A 104 3.74 3.35 -0.07
CA LEU A 104 5.16 3.34 0.30
C LEU A 104 5.44 2.50 1.56
N SER A 105 4.44 1.80 2.10
CA SER A 105 4.57 1.04 3.35
C SER A 105 5.67 -0.03 3.31
N GLY A 106 6.00 -0.57 2.13
CA GLY A 106 7.14 -1.49 2.00
C GLY A 106 8.50 -0.82 2.22
N MET A 107 8.66 0.44 1.78
CA MET A 107 9.93 1.19 1.85
C MET A 107 10.04 2.08 3.09
N LEU A 108 8.90 2.62 3.54
CA LEU A 108 8.81 3.65 4.57
C LEU A 108 7.85 3.27 5.70
N GLY A 109 7.14 2.15 5.64
CA GLY A 109 6.18 1.76 6.67
C GLY A 109 6.83 1.35 7.99
N ARG A 110 5.99 1.25 9.02
CA ARG A 110 6.36 0.72 10.33
C ARG A 110 6.39 -0.82 10.24
N GLY A 111 7.54 -1.38 9.85
CA GLY A 111 7.73 -2.84 9.82
C GLY A 111 8.01 -3.42 11.21
N PRO A 112 7.91 -4.76 11.37
CA PRO A 112 8.21 -5.43 12.64
C PRO A 112 9.68 -5.26 13.03
N ALA A 113 9.97 -5.22 14.34
CA ALA A 113 11.28 -4.81 14.86
C ALA A 113 12.45 -5.77 14.52
N ASP A 114 12.15 -7.00 14.12
CA ASP A 114 13.07 -8.09 13.81
C ASP A 114 13.48 -8.15 12.33
N ASP A 115 12.94 -7.27 11.50
CA ASP A 115 13.23 -7.26 10.08
C ASP A 115 14.60 -6.61 9.78
N LYS A 116 15.43 -7.35 9.03
CA LYS A 116 16.80 -6.94 8.63
C LYS A 116 16.83 -5.61 7.89
N GLU A 117 15.73 -5.23 7.25
CA GLU A 117 15.59 -3.99 6.49
C GLU A 117 15.05 -2.81 7.33
N VAL A 118 14.63 -3.03 8.58
CA VAL A 118 14.13 -1.96 9.49
C VAL A 118 15.12 -0.81 9.59
N ARG A 119 16.42 -1.12 9.70
CA ARG A 119 17.47 -0.11 9.78
C ARG A 119 17.52 0.76 8.53
N GLN A 120 17.36 0.16 7.36
CA GLN A 120 17.38 0.88 6.08
C GLN A 120 16.12 1.73 5.90
N ARG A 121 14.96 1.18 6.22
CA ARG A 121 13.68 1.93 6.22
C ARG A 121 13.73 3.11 7.18
N MET A 122 14.26 2.91 8.39
CA MET A 122 14.37 3.98 9.40
C MET A 122 15.32 5.09 8.93
N LYS A 123 16.47 4.74 8.33
CA LYS A 123 17.38 5.73 7.73
C LYS A 123 16.66 6.57 6.68
N LEU A 124 15.87 5.93 5.82
CA LEU A 124 15.12 6.64 4.77
C LEU A 124 14.02 7.53 5.36
N ARG A 125 13.27 7.04 6.36
CA ARG A 125 12.29 7.83 7.11
C ARG A 125 12.93 9.09 7.71
N CYS A 126 14.02 8.94 8.45
CA CYS A 126 14.73 10.07 9.05
C CYS A 126 15.21 11.07 8.00
N LYS A 127 15.77 10.60 6.87
CA LYS A 127 16.23 11.48 5.79
C LYS A 127 15.10 12.36 5.25
N ILE A 128 13.91 11.80 5.03
CA ILE A 128 12.76 12.55 4.50
C ILE A 128 12.20 13.50 5.56
N LEU A 129 12.03 13.03 6.79
CA LEU A 129 11.51 13.85 7.89
C LEU A 129 12.39 15.07 8.15
N LEU A 130 13.71 14.91 8.15
CA LEU A 130 14.67 16.00 8.35
C LEU A 130 14.70 16.97 7.16
N ALA A 131 14.61 16.46 5.93
CA ALA A 131 14.61 17.31 4.74
C ALA A 131 13.38 18.24 4.65
N ASN A 132 12.31 17.96 5.40
CA ASN A 132 11.03 18.66 5.33
C ASN A 132 10.61 19.31 6.67
N VAL A 133 11.49 19.30 7.67
CA VAL A 133 11.22 19.94 8.98
C VAL A 133 11.38 21.46 8.92
N THR A 134 12.21 21.96 8.01
CA THR A 134 12.48 23.38 7.81
C THR A 134 11.54 24.01 6.75
N PRO A 135 11.24 25.31 6.87
CA PRO A 135 10.30 26.02 5.99
C PRO A 135 10.58 25.93 4.50
#